data_AF-A0A7Y6AZZ9-F1
#
_entry.id   AF-A0A7Y6AZZ9-F1
#
_cell.length_a   1.000
_cell.length_b   1.000
_cell.length_c   1.000
_cell.angle_alpha   90.00
_cell.angle_beta   90.00
_cell.angle_gamma   90.00
#
_symmetry.space_group_name_H-M   'P 1'
#
loop_
_entity.id
_entity.type
_entity.pdbx_description
1 polymer ?
#
loop_
_entity_poly.entity_id
_entity_poly.type
_entity_poly.pdbx_seq_one_letter_code
_entity_poly.pdbx_strand_id
1 'polypeptide(L)'
;MTAIPPPSYIGRFAPTPSGHLHFGSLVAALASYLDARSVGGRWLVRMEDLDPPREEPGAQLAILKALESYGFEWDDEMVRQSDRHDAYAEVLNRLFNHGLAYACTCSRKQLEPYHGIYPGLCRNAGHSTEDAAIRIRVPELDYHFIDRVQGEFHQHLGRDVGDFVIRRRDGLYAYQLAVVLDDAWQGITDIVRGADLLDSTPRQLYLQELLGFRQPRYLHIPLITQPDGNKLGKSYRSPPLTEDQATPLLLRALRALGQTPGIELADATPKEVLNWGIAHWDANLIPRTLNLPEAQLQ
;
A
#
# COMPACT_ATOMS: atom_id res chain seq x y z
N MET A 1 14.72 -34.05 10.63
CA MET A 1 13.71 -33.03 10.27
C MET A 1 14.44 -31.91 9.57
N THR A 2 14.50 -31.96 8.24
CA THR A 2 15.09 -30.89 7.43
C THR A 2 14.27 -29.63 7.63
N ALA A 3 14.89 -28.57 8.16
CA ALA A 3 14.24 -27.28 8.31
C ALA A 3 13.74 -26.82 6.93
N ILE A 4 12.44 -26.52 6.85
CA ILE A 4 11.87 -25.86 5.68
C ILE A 4 12.64 -24.54 5.53
N PRO A 5 13.27 -24.25 4.37
CA PRO A 5 13.95 -22.98 4.19
C PRO A 5 12.94 -21.86 4.45
N PRO A 6 13.35 -20.76 5.11
CA PRO A 6 12.46 -19.63 5.32
C PRO A 6 11.87 -19.22 3.96
N PRO A 7 10.58 -18.84 3.90
CA PRO A 7 9.97 -18.45 2.64
C PRO A 7 10.81 -17.35 1.99
N SER A 8 11.07 -17.50 0.69
CA SER A 8 11.77 -16.50 -0.11
C SER A 8 11.08 -15.15 0.04
N TYR A 9 11.85 -14.07 0.24
CA TYR A 9 11.31 -12.72 0.29
C TYR A 9 10.54 -12.40 -1.00
N ILE A 10 9.30 -11.94 -0.88
CA ILE A 10 8.49 -11.43 -1.99
C ILE A 10 7.88 -10.11 -1.53
N GLY A 11 8.33 -9.01 -2.15
CA GLY A 11 7.78 -7.68 -1.97
C GLY A 11 7.02 -7.21 -3.21
N ARG A 12 6.38 -6.05 -3.11
CA ARG A 12 5.68 -5.43 -4.25
C ARG A 12 5.61 -3.92 -4.19
N PHE A 13 5.53 -3.31 -5.37
CA PHE A 13 5.03 -1.95 -5.54
C PHE A 13 3.63 -1.98 -6.15
N ALA A 14 2.68 -1.33 -5.49
CA ALA A 14 1.26 -1.40 -5.83
C ALA A 14 0.64 -0.01 -6.06
N PRO A 15 0.93 0.67 -7.18
CA PRO A 15 0.41 2.01 -7.45
C PRO A 15 -1.04 1.99 -7.95
N THR A 16 -1.81 3.03 -7.58
CA THR A 16 -3.12 3.33 -8.17
C THR A 16 -2.93 4.22 -9.42
N PRO A 17 -3.54 3.91 -10.58
CA PRO A 17 -3.37 4.70 -11.81
C PRO A 17 -4.27 5.95 -11.83
N SER A 18 -4.33 6.70 -10.74
CA SER A 18 -5.07 7.98 -10.66
C SER A 18 -4.26 9.20 -11.13
N GLY A 19 -3.11 8.95 -11.76
CA GLY A 19 -2.18 9.96 -12.25
C GLY A 19 -0.77 9.38 -12.42
N HIS A 20 0.17 10.23 -12.82
CA HIS A 20 1.57 9.85 -12.99
C HIS A 20 2.28 9.58 -11.66
N LEU A 21 3.37 8.79 -11.70
CA LEU A 21 4.30 8.72 -10.58
C LEU A 21 4.87 10.12 -10.30
N HIS A 22 5.01 10.41 -9.02
CA HIS A 22 5.67 11.59 -8.49
C HIS A 22 6.75 11.16 -7.50
N PHE A 23 7.53 12.12 -6.97
CA PHE A 23 8.66 11.82 -6.10
C PHE A 23 8.30 10.94 -4.89
N GLY A 24 7.21 11.21 -4.17
CA GLY A 24 6.75 10.32 -3.07
C GLY A 24 6.48 8.88 -3.50
N SER A 25 5.92 8.67 -4.70
CA SER A 25 5.73 7.31 -5.25
C SER A 25 7.05 6.66 -5.66
N LEU A 26 8.02 7.44 -6.17
CA LEU A 26 9.38 6.97 -6.42
C LEU A 26 10.06 6.48 -5.14
N VAL A 27 9.94 7.22 -4.03
CA VAL A 27 10.52 6.80 -2.74
C VAL A 27 9.92 5.46 -2.27
N ALA A 28 8.61 5.26 -2.44
CA ALA A 28 7.95 3.98 -2.12
C ALA A 28 8.39 2.83 -3.04
N ALA A 29 8.49 3.07 -4.36
CA ALA A 29 8.99 2.10 -5.32
C ALA A 29 10.44 1.72 -4.99
N LEU A 30 11.30 2.71 -4.76
CA LEU A 30 12.71 2.51 -4.43
C LEU A 30 12.88 1.72 -3.13
N ALA A 31 12.23 2.12 -2.03
CA ALA A 31 12.34 1.43 -0.76
C ALA A 31 11.89 -0.03 -0.86
N SER A 32 10.74 -0.30 -1.48
CA SER A 32 10.25 -1.68 -1.66
C SER A 32 11.14 -2.53 -2.57
N TYR A 33 11.73 -1.91 -3.60
CA TYR A 33 12.64 -2.57 -4.53
C TYR A 33 13.98 -2.93 -3.85
N LEU A 34 14.61 -1.98 -3.18
CA LEU A 34 15.88 -2.20 -2.48
C LEU A 34 15.75 -3.21 -1.35
N ASP A 35 14.64 -3.16 -0.62
CA ASP A 35 14.37 -4.11 0.47
C ASP A 35 14.22 -5.55 -0.03
N ALA A 36 13.60 -5.73 -1.21
CA ALA A 36 13.51 -7.03 -1.86
C ALA A 36 14.85 -7.51 -2.43
N ARG A 37 15.49 -6.66 -3.22
CA ARG A 37 16.68 -7.03 -3.99
C ARG A 37 17.93 -7.20 -3.13
N SER A 38 18.08 -6.46 -2.03
CA SER A 38 19.21 -6.58 -1.10
C SER A 38 19.34 -7.97 -0.46
N VAL A 39 18.25 -8.72 -0.40
CA VAL A 39 18.21 -10.11 0.11
C VAL A 39 18.00 -11.15 -0.98
N GLY A 40 18.13 -10.76 -2.26
CA GLY A 40 17.90 -11.65 -3.40
C GLY A 40 16.43 -12.09 -3.57
N GLY A 41 15.49 -11.32 -3.02
CA GLY A 41 14.06 -11.56 -3.10
C GLY A 41 13.43 -11.15 -4.43
N ARG A 42 12.15 -11.47 -4.55
CA ARG A 42 11.32 -11.02 -5.68
C ARG A 42 10.65 -9.68 -5.39
N TRP A 43 10.51 -8.86 -6.42
CA TRP A 43 9.78 -7.59 -6.37
C TRP A 43 8.76 -7.53 -7.50
N LEU A 44 7.48 -7.55 -7.13
CA LEU A 44 6.36 -7.59 -8.07
C LEU A 44 5.78 -6.19 -8.28
N VAL A 45 5.07 -5.99 -9.39
CA VAL A 45 4.25 -4.80 -9.61
C VAL A 45 2.78 -5.21 -9.76
N ARG A 46 1.89 -4.50 -9.06
CA ARG A 46 0.44 -4.68 -9.15
C ARG A 46 -0.24 -3.33 -9.36
N MET A 47 -1.02 -3.19 -10.43
CA MET A 47 -1.82 -2.00 -10.66
C MET A 47 -3.10 -2.05 -9.81
N GLU A 48 -3.29 -1.07 -8.93
CA GLU A 48 -4.47 -0.97 -8.05
C GLU A 48 -5.59 -0.14 -8.71
N ASP A 49 -6.11 -0.64 -9.85
CA ASP A 49 -7.16 -0.07 -10.70
C ASP A 49 -8.58 -0.49 -10.25
N LEU A 50 -8.92 -0.15 -9.01
CA LEU A 50 -10.20 -0.51 -8.36
C LEU A 50 -11.27 0.60 -8.41
N ASP A 51 -10.93 1.80 -8.87
CA ASP A 51 -11.83 2.96 -8.87
C ASP A 51 -11.79 3.65 -10.24
N PRO A 52 -12.38 3.02 -11.29
CA PRO A 52 -12.33 3.55 -12.65
C PRO A 52 -12.70 5.03 -12.80
N PRO A 53 -13.67 5.59 -12.06
CA PRO A 53 -13.96 7.02 -12.09
C PRO A 53 -12.80 7.95 -11.64
N ARG A 54 -11.82 7.42 -10.91
CA ARG A 54 -10.63 8.16 -10.44
C ARG A 54 -9.37 7.83 -11.24
N GLU A 55 -9.44 6.86 -12.14
CA GLU A 55 -8.31 6.47 -12.98
C GLU A 55 -8.11 7.50 -14.09
N GLU A 56 -6.85 7.78 -14.40
CA GLU A 56 -6.48 8.68 -15.47
C GLU A 56 -6.10 7.88 -16.73
N PRO A 57 -6.73 8.14 -17.89
CA PRO A 57 -6.40 7.45 -19.12
C PRO A 57 -4.90 7.54 -19.45
N GLY A 58 -4.26 6.38 -19.66
CA GLY A 58 -2.83 6.30 -19.96
C GLY A 58 -1.89 6.36 -18.74
N ALA A 59 -2.40 6.64 -17.53
CA ALA A 59 -1.57 6.68 -16.32
C ALA A 59 -0.88 5.34 -16.04
N GLN A 60 -1.58 4.22 -16.24
CA GLN A 60 -0.97 2.89 -16.08
C GLN A 60 0.28 2.72 -16.97
N LEU A 61 0.18 3.04 -18.27
CA LEU A 61 1.30 2.95 -19.20
C LEU A 61 2.43 3.91 -18.79
N ALA A 62 2.08 5.14 -18.37
CA ALA A 62 3.06 6.12 -17.93
C ALA A 62 3.79 5.70 -16.65
N ILE A 63 3.10 5.05 -15.71
CA ILE A 63 3.68 4.48 -14.49
C ILE A 63 4.72 3.42 -14.86
N LEU A 64 4.36 2.46 -15.73
CA LEU A 64 5.28 1.39 -16.14
C LEU A 64 6.50 1.95 -16.86
N LYS A 65 6.29 2.86 -17.82
CA LYS A 65 7.38 3.54 -18.54
C LYS A 65 8.32 4.29 -17.59
N ALA A 66 7.78 4.95 -16.56
CA ALA A 66 8.58 5.63 -15.55
C ALA A 66 9.38 4.64 -14.69
N LEU A 67 8.83 3.48 -14.33
CA LEU A 67 9.60 2.46 -13.61
C LEU A 67 10.77 1.94 -14.47
N GLU A 68 10.50 1.63 -15.74
CA GLU A 68 11.53 1.16 -16.69
C GLU A 68 12.63 2.20 -16.91
N SER A 69 12.27 3.47 -17.14
CA SER A 69 13.25 4.54 -17.38
C SER A 69 14.11 4.87 -16.16
N TYR A 70 13.61 4.56 -14.96
CA TYR A 70 14.37 4.66 -13.71
C TYR A 70 15.17 3.38 -13.40
N GLY A 71 15.13 2.37 -14.28
CA GLY A 71 15.93 1.15 -14.18
C GLY A 71 15.34 0.06 -13.28
N PHE A 72 14.08 0.20 -12.84
CA PHE A 72 13.40 -0.83 -12.05
C PHE A 72 13.05 -2.03 -12.93
N GLU A 73 13.33 -3.22 -12.42
CA GLU A 73 12.99 -4.50 -13.05
C GLU A 73 12.14 -5.31 -12.07
N TRP A 74 10.86 -5.51 -12.39
CA TRP A 74 9.98 -6.35 -11.60
C TRP A 74 10.01 -7.80 -12.09
N ASP A 75 9.74 -8.73 -11.17
CA ASP A 75 9.61 -10.14 -11.49
C ASP A 75 8.18 -10.47 -11.87
N ASP A 76 8.03 -11.52 -12.67
CA ASP A 76 6.76 -12.01 -13.21
C ASP A 76 6.00 -10.94 -14.03
N GLU A 77 4.81 -11.27 -14.49
CA GLU A 77 3.96 -10.30 -15.19
C GLU A 77 3.32 -9.31 -14.20
N MET A 78 3.15 -8.06 -14.65
CA MET A 78 2.37 -7.08 -13.91
C MET A 78 0.89 -7.48 -13.93
N VAL A 79 0.26 -7.48 -12.76
CA VAL A 79 -1.14 -7.87 -12.57
C VAL A 79 -2.02 -6.66 -12.25
N ARG A 80 -3.30 -6.73 -12.61
CA ARG A 80 -4.30 -5.67 -12.35
C ARG A 80 -5.37 -6.15 -11.39
N GLN A 81 -5.86 -5.25 -10.53
CA GLN A 81 -6.96 -5.56 -9.61
C GLN A 81 -8.32 -5.60 -10.32
N SER A 82 -8.47 -4.85 -11.42
CA SER A 82 -9.66 -4.90 -12.27
C SER A 82 -9.93 -6.30 -12.86
N ASP A 83 -8.89 -7.11 -13.06
CA ASP A 83 -8.98 -8.49 -13.56
C ASP A 83 -9.29 -9.51 -12.43
N ARG A 84 -9.42 -9.06 -11.18
CA ARG A 84 -9.53 -9.91 -9.98
C ARG A 84 -10.88 -9.85 -9.29
N HIS A 85 -11.84 -9.13 -9.86
CA HIS A 85 -13.16 -8.91 -9.26
C HIS A 85 -13.92 -10.20 -8.91
N ASP A 86 -13.78 -11.27 -9.69
CA ASP A 86 -14.43 -12.56 -9.40
C ASP A 86 -13.89 -13.19 -8.10
N ALA A 87 -12.57 -13.13 -7.88
CA ALA A 87 -11.96 -13.63 -6.65
C ALA A 87 -12.42 -12.82 -5.43
N TYR A 88 -12.60 -11.50 -5.59
CA TYR A 88 -13.12 -10.64 -4.53
C TYR A 88 -14.60 -10.94 -4.24
N ALA A 89 -15.40 -11.19 -5.28
CA ALA A 89 -16.80 -11.55 -5.17
C ALA A 89 -16.99 -12.86 -4.39
N GLU A 90 -16.18 -13.88 -4.71
CA GLU A 90 -16.22 -15.18 -4.04
C GLU A 90 -15.99 -15.05 -2.53
N VAL A 91 -14.94 -14.34 -2.13
CA VAL A 91 -14.61 -14.15 -0.72
C VAL A 91 -15.67 -13.30 -0.02
N LEU A 92 -16.14 -12.23 -0.66
CA LEU A 92 -17.20 -11.39 -0.09
C LEU A 92 -18.47 -12.20 0.16
N ASN A 93 -18.89 -13.02 -0.80
CA ASN A 93 -20.06 -13.89 -0.67
C ASN A 93 -19.87 -14.90 0.46
N ARG A 94 -18.68 -15.48 0.61
CA ARG A 94 -18.35 -16.36 1.73
C ARG A 94 -18.48 -15.63 3.07
N LEU A 95 -17.88 -14.46 3.21
CA LEU A 95 -17.96 -13.66 4.44
C LEU A 95 -19.40 -13.27 4.79
N PHE A 96 -20.19 -12.88 3.78
CA PHE A 96 -21.60 -12.53 3.95
C PHE A 96 -22.43 -13.74 4.40
N ASN A 97 -22.29 -14.88 3.72
CA ASN A 97 -23.06 -16.10 4.00
C ASN A 97 -22.73 -16.71 5.38
N HIS A 98 -21.50 -16.51 5.89
CA HIS A 98 -21.10 -16.94 7.23
C HIS A 98 -21.47 -15.90 8.31
N GLY A 99 -22.18 -14.83 7.95
CA GLY A 99 -22.57 -13.77 8.88
C GLY A 99 -21.40 -12.91 9.37
N LEU A 100 -20.21 -13.00 8.76
CA LEU A 100 -19.02 -12.21 9.09
C LEU A 100 -19.06 -10.82 8.45
N ALA A 101 -19.85 -10.65 7.39
CA ALA A 101 -20.15 -9.37 6.78
C ALA A 101 -21.67 -9.13 6.72
N TYR A 102 -22.09 -7.88 6.57
CA TYR A 102 -23.50 -7.52 6.47
C TYR A 102 -23.72 -6.29 5.57
N ALA A 103 -24.94 -6.15 5.07
CA ALA A 103 -25.35 -5.05 4.22
C ALA A 103 -25.71 -3.80 5.05
N CYS A 104 -25.22 -2.65 4.60
CA CYS A 104 -25.42 -1.34 5.21
C CYS A 104 -26.02 -0.36 4.21
N THR A 105 -27.19 0.16 4.55
CA THR A 105 -27.96 1.11 3.73
C THR A 105 -27.83 2.56 4.23
N CYS A 106 -27.05 2.79 5.30
CA CYS A 106 -26.84 4.11 5.87
C CYS A 106 -26.26 5.08 4.82
N SER A 107 -26.88 6.26 4.72
CA SER A 107 -26.37 7.37 3.92
C SER A 107 -25.16 8.04 4.59
N ARG A 108 -24.36 8.79 3.82
CA ARG A 108 -23.25 9.59 4.37
C ARG A 108 -23.74 10.57 5.45
N LYS A 109 -24.87 11.24 5.22
CA LYS A 109 -25.50 12.16 6.18
C LYS A 109 -25.85 11.50 7.52
N GLN A 110 -26.31 10.24 7.50
CA GLN A 110 -26.58 9.50 8.74
C GLN A 110 -25.29 9.14 9.50
N LEU A 111 -24.16 9.06 8.80
CA LEU A 111 -22.88 8.66 9.38
C LEU A 111 -21.99 9.84 9.78
N GLU A 112 -22.28 11.05 9.30
CA GLU A 112 -21.56 12.29 9.64
C GLU A 112 -21.31 12.48 11.15
N PRO A 113 -22.29 12.27 12.05
CA PRO A 113 -22.09 12.47 13.49
C PRO A 113 -21.09 11.52 14.16
N TYR A 114 -20.71 10.43 13.49
CA TYR A 114 -19.84 9.40 14.07
C TYR A 114 -18.37 9.55 13.64
N HIS A 115 -18.02 10.65 12.98
CA HIS A 115 -16.64 11.02 12.68
C HIS A 115 -15.80 9.93 11.98
N GLY A 116 -16.45 9.10 11.16
CA GLY A 116 -15.81 8.03 10.39
C GLY A 116 -15.87 6.64 11.01
N ILE A 117 -16.17 6.52 12.31
CA ILE A 117 -16.30 5.23 13.01
C ILE A 117 -17.75 4.74 12.86
N TYR A 118 -17.95 3.55 12.29
CA TYR A 118 -19.32 3.08 12.06
C TYR A 118 -19.97 2.60 13.37
N PRO A 119 -21.14 3.12 13.76
CA PRO A 119 -21.78 2.82 15.05
C PRO A 119 -22.59 1.50 15.08
N GLY A 120 -22.53 0.68 14.03
CA GLY A 120 -23.22 -0.62 14.03
C GLY A 120 -24.72 -0.62 13.69
N LEU A 121 -25.30 0.47 13.17
CA LEU A 121 -26.77 0.61 12.96
C LEU A 121 -27.40 -0.55 12.16
N CYS A 122 -26.72 -1.04 11.12
CA CYS A 122 -27.21 -2.10 10.24
C CYS A 122 -26.68 -3.50 10.63
N ARG A 123 -25.88 -3.61 11.69
CA ARG A 123 -25.12 -4.84 12.02
C ARG A 123 -26.02 -6.06 12.13
N ASN A 124 -27.23 -5.91 12.65
CA ASN A 124 -28.21 -7.00 12.77
C ASN A 124 -29.54 -6.69 12.03
N ALA A 125 -29.52 -5.76 11.08
CA ALA A 125 -30.75 -5.29 10.42
C ALA A 125 -31.26 -6.23 9.30
N GLY A 126 -30.45 -7.19 8.85
CA GLY A 126 -30.88 -8.19 7.85
C GLY A 126 -31.20 -7.61 6.47
N HIS A 127 -30.61 -6.48 6.09
CA HIS A 127 -30.80 -5.88 4.77
C HIS A 127 -30.30 -6.80 3.65
N SER A 128 -30.94 -6.71 2.48
CA SER A 128 -30.42 -7.31 1.26
C SER A 128 -29.13 -6.62 0.82
N THR A 129 -28.36 -7.27 -0.04
CA THR A 129 -27.13 -6.71 -0.63
C THR A 129 -27.41 -5.71 -1.76
N GLU A 130 -28.67 -5.52 -2.12
CA GLU A 130 -29.11 -4.58 -3.16
C GLU A 130 -28.98 -3.15 -2.66
N ASP A 131 -28.36 -2.28 -3.47
CA ASP A 131 -28.14 -0.87 -3.17
C ASP A 131 -27.58 -0.61 -1.74
N ALA A 132 -26.67 -1.50 -1.33
CA ALA A 132 -26.06 -1.48 0.00
C ALA A 132 -24.54 -1.60 -0.08
N ALA A 133 -23.85 -0.89 0.81
CA ALA A 133 -22.44 -1.19 1.08
C ALA A 133 -22.36 -2.48 1.90
N ILE A 134 -21.29 -3.25 1.73
CA ILE A 134 -20.99 -4.42 2.55
C ILE A 134 -19.92 -4.04 3.55
N ARG A 135 -20.22 -4.23 4.85
CA ARG A 135 -19.30 -3.99 5.96
C ARG A 135 -18.88 -5.31 6.58
N ILE A 136 -17.64 -5.37 7.04
CA ILE A 136 -17.15 -6.50 7.84
C ILE A 136 -17.47 -6.27 9.32
N ARG A 137 -17.86 -7.32 10.03
CA ARG A 137 -18.04 -7.27 11.49
C ARG A 137 -16.69 -7.25 12.16
N VAL A 138 -16.32 -6.14 12.77
CA VAL A 138 -15.06 -5.99 13.48
C VAL A 138 -15.22 -6.45 14.95
N PRO A 139 -14.24 -7.16 15.51
CA PRO A 139 -14.25 -7.57 16.91
C PRO A 139 -13.81 -6.42 17.85
N GLU A 140 -14.20 -6.51 19.11
CA GLU A 140 -13.69 -5.64 20.18
C GLU A 140 -12.33 -6.18 20.68
N LEU A 141 -11.31 -6.09 19.83
CA LEU A 141 -9.96 -6.60 20.09
C LEU A 141 -8.89 -5.58 19.71
N ASP A 142 -7.79 -5.61 20.46
CA ASP A 142 -6.55 -4.91 20.14
C ASP A 142 -5.74 -5.71 19.12
N TYR A 143 -5.38 -5.03 18.03
CA TYR A 143 -4.44 -5.54 17.04
C TYR A 143 -3.14 -4.76 17.15
N HIS A 144 -2.02 -5.48 17.02
CA HIS A 144 -0.70 -4.90 17.07
C HIS A 144 0.23 -5.56 16.08
N PHE A 145 1.28 -4.84 15.70
CA PHE A 145 2.39 -5.38 14.92
C PHE A 145 3.65 -4.56 15.18
N ILE A 146 4.79 -5.15 14.83
CA ILE A 146 6.08 -4.48 14.85
C ILE A 146 6.39 -4.04 13.42
N ASP A 147 6.35 -2.74 13.18
CA ASP A 147 6.86 -2.14 11.97
C ASP A 147 8.39 -2.06 12.02
N ARG A 148 9.06 -2.44 10.93
CA ARG A 148 10.53 -2.46 10.88
C ARG A 148 11.16 -1.06 10.97
N VAL A 149 10.41 0.02 10.74
CA VAL A 149 10.89 1.42 10.87
C VAL A 149 10.13 2.18 11.96
N GLN A 150 8.80 2.13 11.94
CA GLN A 150 7.96 2.91 12.87
C GLN A 150 7.84 2.27 14.26
N GLY A 151 8.36 1.04 14.43
CA GLY A 151 8.33 0.33 15.69
C GLY A 151 6.97 -0.29 15.99
N GLU A 152 6.67 -0.47 17.27
CA GLU A 152 5.44 -1.11 17.71
C GLU A 152 4.22 -0.21 17.48
N PHE A 153 3.19 -0.75 16.85
CA PHE A 153 1.92 -0.06 16.59
C PHE A 153 0.75 -0.87 17.12
N HIS A 154 -0.19 -0.20 17.79
CA HIS A 154 -1.38 -0.78 18.42
C HIS A 154 -2.64 -0.03 17.99
N GLN A 155 -3.74 -0.75 17.78
CA GLN A 155 -5.06 -0.16 17.52
C GLN A 155 -6.16 -1.09 18.01
N HIS A 156 -7.13 -0.52 18.73
CA HIS A 156 -8.32 -1.26 19.15
C HIS A 156 -9.37 -1.18 18.05
N LEU A 157 -9.61 -2.26 17.30
CA LEU A 157 -10.39 -2.16 16.06
C LEU A 157 -11.85 -1.75 16.27
N GLY A 158 -12.56 -2.31 17.26
CA GLY A 158 -13.95 -1.96 17.53
C GLY A 158 -14.14 -0.48 17.86
N ARG A 159 -13.41 0.01 18.87
CA ARG A 159 -13.37 1.41 19.30
C ARG A 159 -12.85 2.40 18.25
N ASP A 160 -11.71 2.12 17.62
CA ASP A 160 -10.95 3.13 16.86
C ASP A 160 -11.28 3.11 15.36
N VAL A 161 -11.89 2.04 14.85
CA VAL A 161 -12.19 1.85 13.42
C VAL A 161 -13.69 1.56 13.19
N GLY A 162 -14.24 0.63 13.97
CA GLY A 162 -15.58 0.08 13.77
C GLY A 162 -15.71 -0.75 12.49
N ASP A 163 -16.92 -1.25 12.23
CA ASP A 163 -17.23 -2.12 11.09
C ASP A 163 -17.00 -1.38 9.75
N PHE A 164 -15.85 -1.58 9.14
CA PHE A 164 -15.44 -0.88 7.92
C PHE A 164 -15.99 -1.52 6.65
N VAL A 165 -16.04 -0.73 5.57
CA VAL A 165 -16.58 -1.14 4.27
C VAL A 165 -15.58 -2.04 3.55
N ILE A 166 -16.04 -3.19 3.05
CA ILE A 166 -15.28 -4.11 2.17
C ILE A 166 -15.79 -4.09 0.72
N ARG A 167 -17.03 -3.63 0.49
CA ARG A 167 -17.56 -3.25 -0.83
C ARG A 167 -18.45 -2.03 -0.70
N ARG A 168 -18.20 -1.01 -1.52
CA ARG A 168 -18.96 0.24 -1.54
C ARG A 168 -20.38 0.00 -2.10
N ARG A 169 -21.28 0.96 -1.84
CA ARG A 169 -22.66 0.92 -2.33
C ARG A 169 -22.77 0.99 -3.85
N ASP A 170 -21.80 1.65 -4.49
CA ASP A 170 -21.65 1.72 -5.96
C ASP A 170 -21.04 0.44 -6.57
N GLY A 171 -20.81 -0.61 -5.77
CA GLY A 171 -20.31 -1.91 -6.23
C GLY A 171 -18.79 -2.06 -6.22
N LEU A 172 -18.03 -0.97 -6.08
CA LEU A 172 -16.57 -1.01 -6.08
C LEU A 172 -16.02 -1.67 -4.81
N TYR A 173 -15.01 -2.54 -4.97
CA TYR A 173 -14.35 -3.19 -3.84
C TYR A 173 -13.50 -2.21 -3.05
N ALA A 174 -13.50 -2.34 -1.73
CA ALA A 174 -12.66 -1.49 -0.90
C ALA A 174 -11.21 -1.97 -0.93
N TYR A 175 -10.27 -1.02 -0.92
CA TYR A 175 -8.83 -1.26 -0.84
C TYR A 175 -8.47 -2.31 0.23
N GLN A 176 -9.06 -2.23 1.42
CA GLN A 176 -8.77 -3.14 2.54
C GLN A 176 -9.01 -4.62 2.20
N LEU A 177 -10.05 -4.92 1.41
CA LEU A 177 -10.33 -6.29 0.98
C LEU A 177 -9.36 -6.70 -0.12
N ALA A 178 -9.31 -5.92 -1.21
CA ALA A 178 -8.57 -6.29 -2.40
C ALA A 178 -7.07 -6.49 -2.13
N VAL A 179 -6.44 -5.57 -1.36
CA VAL A 179 -5.01 -5.67 -1.04
C VAL A 179 -4.67 -6.93 -0.26
N VAL A 180 -5.53 -7.35 0.68
CA VAL A 180 -5.32 -8.58 1.48
C VAL A 180 -5.45 -9.83 0.61
N LEU A 181 -6.45 -9.85 -0.29
CA LEU A 181 -6.66 -10.98 -1.18
C LEU A 181 -5.51 -11.12 -2.20
N ASP A 182 -5.05 -10.01 -2.76
CA ASP A 182 -3.99 -10.07 -3.77
C ASP A 182 -2.61 -10.27 -3.17
N ASP A 183 -2.31 -9.68 -2.00
CA ASP A 183 -1.05 -9.95 -1.31
C ASP A 183 -0.96 -11.43 -0.91
N ALA A 184 -2.06 -12.04 -0.45
CA ALA A 184 -2.11 -13.49 -0.17
C ALA A 184 -1.96 -14.33 -1.44
N TRP A 185 -2.65 -13.96 -2.53
CA TRP A 185 -2.59 -14.67 -3.81
C TRP A 185 -1.20 -14.62 -4.47
N GLN A 186 -0.52 -13.47 -4.43
CA GLN A 186 0.85 -13.30 -4.93
C GLN A 186 1.91 -13.84 -3.96
N GLY A 187 1.52 -14.29 -2.77
CA GLY A 187 2.43 -14.82 -1.75
C GLY A 187 3.36 -13.76 -1.16
N ILE A 188 2.93 -12.50 -1.10
CA ILE A 188 3.71 -11.39 -0.56
C ILE A 188 4.10 -11.70 0.90
N THR A 189 5.39 -11.60 1.20
CA THR A 189 5.94 -11.86 2.54
C THR A 189 6.30 -10.57 3.27
N ASP A 190 6.57 -9.51 2.53
CA ASP A 190 7.06 -8.23 3.04
C ASP A 190 6.36 -7.07 2.32
N ILE A 191 5.71 -6.21 3.10
CA ILE A 191 5.02 -5.03 2.61
C ILE A 191 5.82 -3.80 3.03
N VAL A 192 6.44 -3.16 2.04
CA VAL A 192 7.11 -1.87 2.18
C VAL A 192 6.26 -0.80 1.49
N ARG A 193 5.75 0.18 2.25
CA ARG A 193 4.84 1.23 1.74
C ARG A 193 4.91 2.53 2.54
N GLY A 194 4.20 3.56 2.12
CA GLY A 194 4.15 4.84 2.82
C GLY A 194 3.42 4.78 4.17
N ALA A 195 3.89 5.57 5.15
CA ALA A 195 3.32 5.67 6.49
C ALA A 195 1.88 6.20 6.55
N ASP A 196 1.36 6.76 5.46
CA ASP A 196 -0.05 7.10 5.31
C ASP A 196 -0.98 5.87 5.31
N LEU A 197 -0.42 4.66 5.18
CA LEU A 197 -1.15 3.39 5.28
C LEU A 197 -0.87 2.63 6.58
N LEU A 198 -0.12 3.23 7.52
CA LEU A 198 0.24 2.59 8.79
C LEU A 198 -1.02 2.18 9.58
N ASP A 199 -1.99 3.09 9.69
CA ASP A 199 -3.28 2.91 10.36
C ASP A 199 -4.22 1.90 9.65
N SER A 200 -3.90 1.50 8.42
CA SER A 200 -4.64 0.49 7.65
C SER A 200 -4.17 -0.92 8.00
N THR A 201 -2.96 -1.06 8.54
CA THR A 201 -2.36 -2.37 8.81
C THR A 201 -3.17 -3.20 9.79
N PRO A 202 -3.66 -2.71 10.94
CA PRO A 202 -4.46 -3.53 11.86
C PRO A 202 -5.76 -4.07 11.24
N ARG A 203 -6.43 -3.28 10.40
CA ARG A 203 -7.60 -3.72 9.62
C ARG A 203 -7.27 -4.87 8.67
N GLN A 204 -6.10 -4.80 8.04
CA GLN A 204 -5.62 -5.82 7.10
C GLN A 204 -5.16 -7.08 7.83
N LEU A 205 -4.50 -6.95 8.99
CA LEU A 205 -4.15 -8.08 9.86
C LEU A 205 -5.40 -8.83 10.32
N TYR A 206 -6.46 -8.11 10.69
CA TYR A 206 -7.74 -8.74 11.02
C TYR A 206 -8.34 -9.50 9.84
N LEU A 207 -8.37 -8.91 8.64
CA LEU A 207 -8.86 -9.62 7.45
C LEU A 207 -8.00 -10.84 7.12
N GLN A 208 -6.67 -10.75 7.25
CA GLN A 208 -5.76 -11.88 7.05
C GLN A 208 -6.04 -13.01 8.05
N GLU A 209 -6.19 -12.69 9.33
CA GLU A 209 -6.54 -13.67 10.37
C GLU A 209 -7.90 -14.32 10.09
N LEU A 210 -8.91 -13.51 9.79
CA LEU A 210 -10.26 -13.97 9.49
C LEU A 210 -10.31 -14.92 8.28
N LEU A 211 -9.43 -14.69 7.30
CA LEU A 211 -9.35 -15.48 6.07
C LEU A 211 -8.32 -16.63 6.16
N GLY A 212 -7.61 -16.76 7.29
CA GLY A 212 -6.59 -17.78 7.51
C GLY A 212 -5.31 -17.59 6.69
N PHE A 213 -5.00 -16.34 6.30
CA PHE A 213 -3.79 -16.01 5.56
C PHE A 213 -2.59 -15.78 6.48
N ARG A 214 -1.40 -16.01 5.93
CA ARG A 214 -0.15 -15.63 6.58
C ARG A 214 -0.04 -14.10 6.63
N GLN A 215 0.38 -13.57 7.77
CA GLN A 215 0.64 -12.15 7.94
C GLN A 215 2.06 -11.81 7.43
N PRO A 216 2.20 -10.82 6.53
CA PRO A 216 3.51 -10.37 6.06
C PRO A 216 4.22 -9.51 7.11
N ARG A 217 5.51 -9.27 6.89
CA ARG A 217 6.28 -8.27 7.66
C ARG A 217 6.02 -6.89 7.06
N TYR A 218 5.99 -5.86 7.91
CA TYR A 218 5.66 -4.50 7.48
C TYR A 218 6.82 -3.53 7.70
N LEU A 219 7.03 -2.65 6.73
CA LEU A 219 7.86 -1.46 6.84
C LEU A 219 7.09 -0.27 6.28
N HIS A 220 6.95 0.78 7.09
CA HIS A 220 6.34 2.02 6.66
C HIS A 220 7.37 3.15 6.55
N ILE A 221 7.63 3.60 5.33
CA ILE A 221 8.52 4.74 5.05
C ILE A 221 7.81 6.08 5.34
N PRO A 222 8.54 7.14 5.74
CA PRO A 222 7.96 8.47 5.89
C PRO A 222 7.24 8.93 4.63
N LEU A 223 6.08 9.55 4.80
CA LEU A 223 5.40 10.22 3.72
C LEU A 223 6.14 11.52 3.38
N ILE A 224 6.52 11.70 2.10
CA ILE A 224 7.10 12.97 1.67
C ILE A 224 5.99 14.03 1.60
N THR A 225 6.16 15.12 2.35
CA THR A 225 5.19 16.20 2.46
C THR A 225 5.72 17.51 1.86
N GLN A 226 4.82 18.33 1.31
CA GLN A 226 5.14 19.67 0.85
C GLN A 226 5.39 20.61 2.05
N PRO A 227 6.03 21.77 1.83
CA PRO A 227 6.28 22.75 2.91
C PRO A 227 5.02 23.26 3.62
N ASP A 228 3.85 23.17 2.97
CA ASP A 228 2.54 23.53 3.54
C ASP A 228 1.89 22.40 4.37
N GLY A 229 2.58 21.26 4.51
CA GLY A 229 2.12 20.08 5.25
C GLY A 229 1.24 19.12 4.43
N ASN A 230 0.91 19.45 3.18
CA ASN A 230 0.10 18.57 2.33
C ASN A 230 0.91 17.39 1.77
N LYS A 231 0.24 16.26 1.54
CA LYS A 231 0.83 15.09 0.86
C LYS A 231 1.25 15.45 -0.56
N LEU A 232 2.49 15.15 -0.96
CA LEU A 232 2.86 15.11 -2.38
C LEU A 232 2.03 14.00 -3.05
N GLY A 233 1.16 14.36 -3.99
CA GLY A 233 0.44 13.39 -4.81
C GLY A 233 -1.06 13.62 -5.06
N LYS A 234 -1.69 14.67 -4.53
CA LYS A 234 -3.12 14.94 -4.81
C LYS A 234 -3.48 16.35 -5.25
N SER A 235 -2.52 17.26 -5.28
CA SER A 235 -2.70 18.59 -5.90
C SER A 235 -1.93 18.62 -7.21
N TYR A 236 -2.37 19.47 -8.14
CA TYR A 236 -1.76 19.85 -9.44
C TYR A 236 -0.27 20.29 -9.38
N ARG A 237 0.44 20.06 -8.27
CA ARG A 237 1.71 20.71 -7.90
C ARG A 237 2.87 19.74 -7.66
N SER A 238 2.67 18.42 -7.74
CA SER A 238 3.79 17.47 -7.73
C SER A 238 4.12 17.14 -9.18
N PRO A 239 5.27 17.58 -9.72
CA PRO A 239 5.60 17.30 -11.11
C PRO A 239 5.71 15.78 -11.34
N PRO A 240 5.25 15.28 -12.50
CA PRO A 240 5.47 13.88 -12.86
C PRO A 240 6.98 13.59 -12.93
N LEU A 241 7.34 12.33 -12.71
CA LEU A 241 8.70 11.86 -12.94
C LEU A 241 9.07 12.03 -14.43
N THR A 242 10.26 12.57 -14.70
CA THR A 242 10.78 12.72 -16.07
C THR A 242 12.07 11.91 -16.22
N GLU A 243 12.25 11.32 -17.40
CA GLU A 243 13.34 10.40 -17.69
C GLU A 243 14.73 11.06 -17.57
N ASP A 244 14.85 12.33 -17.95
CA ASP A 244 16.09 13.11 -17.83
C ASP A 244 16.51 13.39 -16.38
N GLN A 245 15.59 13.21 -15.42
CA GLN A 245 15.82 13.41 -13.99
C GLN A 245 15.96 12.10 -13.21
N ALA A 246 16.06 10.95 -13.88
CA ALA A 246 16.06 9.63 -13.23
C ALA A 246 17.17 9.49 -12.16
N THR A 247 18.44 9.67 -12.54
CA THR A 247 19.58 9.58 -11.61
C THR A 247 19.48 10.60 -10.46
N PRO A 248 19.32 11.93 -10.71
CA PRO A 248 19.18 12.91 -9.62
C PRO A 248 18.05 12.60 -8.65
N LEU A 249 16.89 12.16 -9.14
CA LEU A 249 15.74 11.84 -8.30
C LEU A 249 15.92 10.52 -7.53
N LEU A 250 16.61 9.52 -8.08
CA LEU A 250 16.98 8.30 -7.35
C LEU A 250 17.94 8.61 -6.20
N LEU A 251 18.98 9.42 -6.44
CA LEU A 251 19.91 9.85 -5.40
C LEU A 251 19.21 10.64 -4.29
N ARG A 252 18.28 11.52 -4.68
CA ARG A 252 17.44 12.26 -3.72
C ARG A 252 16.53 11.34 -2.92
N ALA A 253 15.94 10.33 -3.55
CA ALA A 253 15.10 9.33 -2.89
C ALA A 253 15.91 8.45 -1.92
N LEU A 254 17.14 8.07 -2.28
CA LEU A 254 18.08 7.38 -1.38
C LEU A 254 18.35 8.22 -0.12
N ARG A 255 18.63 9.51 -0.26
CA ARG A 255 18.82 10.43 0.88
C ARG A 255 17.55 10.57 1.73
N ALA A 256 16.38 10.62 1.10
CA ALA A 256 15.10 10.63 1.82
C ALA A 256 14.88 9.36 2.67
N LEU A 257 15.43 8.23 2.22
CA LEU A 257 15.46 6.95 2.94
C LEU A 257 16.64 6.84 3.91
N GLY A 258 17.35 7.95 4.19
CA GLY A 258 18.48 8.02 5.12
C GLY A 258 19.77 7.39 4.59
N GLN A 259 19.79 6.93 3.34
CA GLN A 259 20.99 6.37 2.72
C GLN A 259 21.94 7.50 2.32
N THR A 260 23.25 7.24 2.32
CA THR A 260 24.28 8.24 2.00
C THR A 260 25.04 7.88 0.72
N PRO A 261 24.43 8.04 -0.48
CA PRO A 261 25.11 7.81 -1.73
C PRO A 261 26.28 8.78 -1.91
N GLY A 262 27.42 8.26 -2.36
CA GLY A 262 28.62 9.04 -2.62
C GLY A 262 28.46 9.99 -3.81
N ILE A 263 29.33 11.01 -3.88
CA ILE A 263 29.30 12.04 -4.92
C ILE A 263 29.62 11.48 -6.31
N GLU A 264 30.35 10.37 -6.36
CA GLU A 264 30.72 9.65 -7.58
C GLU A 264 29.51 9.13 -8.37
N LEU A 265 28.35 8.98 -7.72
CA LEU A 265 27.12 8.53 -8.39
C LEU A 265 26.39 9.66 -9.13
N ALA A 266 26.85 10.91 -9.04
CA ALA A 266 26.19 12.05 -9.68
C ALA A 266 26.05 11.88 -11.21
N ASP A 267 27.05 11.26 -11.85
CA ASP A 267 27.10 10.99 -13.29
C ASP A 267 26.74 9.54 -13.64
N ALA A 268 26.29 8.75 -12.65
CA ALA A 268 25.95 7.34 -12.86
C ALA A 268 24.61 7.18 -13.59
N THR A 269 24.44 6.04 -14.26
CA THR A 269 23.16 5.62 -14.82
C THR A 269 22.17 5.24 -13.71
N PRO A 270 20.84 5.28 -13.96
CA PRO A 270 19.84 4.83 -12.99
C PRO A 270 20.10 3.41 -12.47
N LYS A 271 20.54 2.51 -13.36
CA LYS A 271 20.88 1.12 -13.00
C LYS A 271 22.06 1.03 -12.04
N GLU A 272 23.10 1.83 -12.24
CA GLU A 272 24.26 1.88 -11.33
C GLU A 272 23.87 2.43 -9.95
N VAL A 273 23.00 3.44 -9.89
CA VAL A 273 22.45 3.96 -8.63
C VAL A 273 21.63 2.89 -7.90
N LEU A 274 20.77 2.16 -8.62
CA LEU A 274 20.00 1.06 -8.04
C LEU A 274 20.90 -0.08 -7.54
N ASN A 275 21.92 -0.48 -8.31
CA ASN A 275 22.87 -1.51 -7.89
C ASN A 275 23.64 -1.09 -6.63
N TRP A 276 24.06 0.19 -6.56
CA TRP A 276 24.66 0.74 -5.34
C TRP A 276 23.67 0.67 -4.17
N GLY A 277 22.43 1.09 -4.38
CA GLY A 277 21.37 1.05 -3.37
C GLY A 277 21.10 -0.37 -2.87
N ILE A 278 21.11 -1.38 -3.75
CA ILE A 278 20.92 -2.79 -3.39
C ILE A 278 22.05 -3.26 -2.46
N ALA A 279 23.30 -2.92 -2.79
CA ALA A 279 24.47 -3.35 -2.04
C ALA A 279 24.62 -2.65 -0.67
N HIS A 280 24.04 -1.46 -0.51
CA HIS A 280 24.20 -0.62 0.68
C HIS A 280 22.89 -0.41 1.46
N TRP A 281 21.81 -1.11 1.09
CA TRP A 281 20.50 -0.94 1.71
C TRP A 281 20.56 -1.24 3.22
N ASP A 282 20.24 -0.24 4.03
CA ASP A 282 19.97 -0.42 5.45
C ASP A 282 18.66 0.27 5.84
N ALA A 283 17.63 -0.53 6.10
CA ALA A 283 16.32 -0.06 6.53
C ALA A 283 16.36 0.68 7.88
N ASN A 284 17.37 0.46 8.73
CA ASN A 284 17.48 1.14 10.02
C ASN A 284 17.86 2.62 9.89
N LEU A 285 18.42 3.02 8.73
CA LEU A 285 18.75 4.42 8.44
C LEU A 285 17.52 5.25 8.05
N ILE A 286 16.40 4.60 7.70
CA ILE A 286 15.18 5.30 7.32
C ILE A 286 14.69 6.15 8.52
N PRO A 287 14.40 7.45 8.32
CA PRO A 287 13.93 8.31 9.40
C PRO A 287 12.69 7.73 10.10
N ARG A 288 12.73 7.64 11.43
CA ARG A 288 11.61 7.17 12.26
C ARG A 288 10.59 8.29 12.51
N THR A 289 9.97 8.74 11.42
CA THR A 289 8.90 9.74 11.41
C THR A 289 7.83 9.32 10.42
N LEU A 290 6.60 9.76 10.64
CA LEU A 290 5.49 9.51 9.72
C LEU A 290 5.56 10.43 8.48
N ASN A 291 6.16 11.62 8.63
CA ASN A 291 6.24 12.61 7.56
C ASN A 291 7.67 13.15 7.45
N LEU A 292 8.10 13.39 6.22
CA LEU A 292 9.39 13.99 5.88
C LEU A 292 9.17 15.17 4.93
N PRO A 293 9.34 16.41 5.40
CA PRO A 293 9.17 17.59 4.56
C PRO A 293 10.18 17.60 3.42
N GLU A 294 9.69 17.84 2.21
CA GLU A 294 10.50 17.87 0.99
C GLU A 294 11.64 18.91 1.07
N ALA A 295 11.43 20.01 1.79
CA ALA A 295 12.43 21.05 2.01
C ALA A 295 13.67 20.57 2.79
N GLN A 296 13.56 19.45 3.52
CA GLN A 296 14.69 18.84 4.24
C GLN A 296 15.52 17.89 3.36
N LEU A 297 15.10 17.67 2.11
CA LEU A 297 15.73 16.75 1.14
C LEU A 297 16.65 17.45 0.14
N GLN A 298 17.28 18.56 0.56
CA GLN A 298 18.27 19.29 -0.25
C GLN A 298 19.63 18.61 -0.19
#